data_AF-A0A4V3WUT0-F1
#
_entry.id   AF-A0A4V3WUT0-F1
#
_cell.length_a   1.000
_cell.length_b   1.000
_cell.length_c   1.000
_cell.angle_alpha   90.00
_cell.angle_beta   90.00
_cell.angle_gamma   90.00
#
_symmetry.space_group_name_H-M   'P 1'
#
loop_
_entity.id
_entity.type
_entity.pdbx_description
1 polymer ?
#
loop_
_entity_poly.entity_id
_entity_poly.type
_entity_poly.pdbx_seq_one_letter_code
_entity_poly.pdbx_strand_id
1 'polypeptide(L)'
;MGFLVVVATIILAVAGLSIVRLHHHPIANLSRAFWLAVPLLVTGLAFFVAGEEWLIRVAVVLIVLSMVVSYMHLMAHFAALAHRPTLLPDQMFAWGWLAPYAGMFIGVFVGILLRSAGGEATNLFLPIAAGVLVVVVIASMRSIEVIAAHKRDHEARRAAAAAVEEPVDIEVQMGDVFADLGLSLREKDVAALLMQGHSQAAIAGQLFVAASTVNTHVKHIYRKACVNSKQEFIDLCQKKLEEAQTSPSVG
;
A
#
# COMPACT_ATOMS: atom_id res chain seq x y z
N MET A 1 49.95 -4.82 2.40
CA MET A 1 49.03 -5.87 1.93
C MET A 1 47.98 -6.33 2.96
N GLY A 2 48.14 -6.12 4.28
CA GLY A 2 47.19 -6.66 5.28
C GLY A 2 45.82 -5.98 5.36
N PHE A 3 45.74 -4.65 5.22
CA PHE A 3 44.50 -3.90 5.45
C PHE A 3 43.40 -4.20 4.42
N LEU A 4 43.76 -4.29 3.13
CA LEU A 4 42.82 -4.60 2.03
C LEU A 4 42.22 -6.00 2.16
N VAL A 5 43.01 -6.99 2.61
CA VAL A 5 42.54 -8.36 2.82
C VAL A 5 41.58 -8.43 4.02
N VAL A 6 41.86 -7.67 5.09
CA VAL A 6 41.01 -7.58 6.27
C VAL A 6 39.67 -6.91 5.95
N VAL A 7 39.69 -5.82 5.19
CA VAL A 7 38.45 -5.15 4.76
C VAL A 7 37.63 -6.05 3.83
N ALA A 8 38.26 -6.74 2.87
CA ALA A 8 37.57 -7.66 1.97
C ALA A 8 36.96 -8.86 2.72
N THR A 9 37.66 -9.41 3.71
CA THR A 9 37.14 -10.53 4.54
C THR A 9 36.01 -10.09 5.46
N ILE A 10 36.05 -8.89 6.02
CA ILE A 10 34.93 -8.34 6.82
C ILE A 10 33.71 -8.13 5.92
N ILE A 11 33.87 -7.56 4.72
CA ILE A 11 32.77 -7.37 3.78
C ILE A 11 32.16 -8.71 3.36
N LEU A 12 32.97 -9.72 3.04
CA LEU A 12 32.51 -11.06 2.69
C LEU A 12 31.81 -11.76 3.87
N ALA A 13 32.31 -11.60 5.10
CA ALA A 13 31.70 -12.16 6.30
C ALA A 13 30.36 -11.49 6.62
N VAL A 14 30.27 -10.16 6.49
CA VAL A 14 29.02 -9.40 6.68
C VAL A 14 28.01 -9.74 5.58
N ALA A 15 28.45 -9.86 4.32
CA ALA A 15 27.60 -10.29 3.21
C ALA A 15 27.07 -11.72 3.43
N GLY A 16 27.94 -12.65 3.81
CA GLY A 16 27.55 -14.03 4.14
C GLY A 16 26.56 -14.12 5.29
N LEU A 17 26.80 -13.37 6.38
CA LEU A 17 25.89 -13.32 7.53
C LEU A 17 24.54 -12.67 7.19
N SER A 18 24.55 -11.70 6.27
CA SER A 18 23.33 -11.02 5.79
C SER A 18 22.52 -11.95 4.88
N ILE A 19 23.18 -12.72 3.99
CA ILE A 19 22.53 -13.73 3.14
C ILE A 19 21.90 -14.84 3.99
N VAL A 20 22.61 -15.34 5.01
CA VAL A 20 22.08 -16.37 5.94
C VAL A 20 20.90 -15.83 6.76
N ARG A 21 20.97 -14.58 7.24
CA ARG A 21 19.83 -13.95 7.95
C ARG A 21 18.63 -13.69 7.05
N LEU A 22 18.85 -13.31 5.79
CA LEU A 22 17.79 -13.11 4.80
C LEU A 22 17.13 -14.43 4.37
N HIS A 23 17.88 -15.54 4.37
CA HIS A 23 17.34 -16.86 4.05
C HIS A 23 16.45 -17.44 5.17
N HIS A 24 16.73 -17.12 6.44
CA HIS A 24 15.99 -17.64 7.59
C HIS A 24 14.74 -16.84 7.99
N HIS A 25 14.57 -15.60 7.49
CA HIS A 25 13.38 -14.80 7.77
C HIS A 25 12.66 -14.43 6.45
N PRO A 26 11.63 -15.19 6.03
CA PRO A 26 11.02 -15.07 4.70
C PRO A 26 10.25 -13.74 4.46
N ILE A 27 10.26 -12.82 5.42
CA ILE A 27 9.63 -11.51 5.31
C ILE A 27 10.49 -10.46 6.05
N ALA A 28 11.75 -10.31 5.64
CA ALA A 28 12.48 -9.09 5.98
C ALA A 28 11.68 -7.92 5.38
N ASN A 29 11.02 -7.11 6.24
CA ASN A 29 10.25 -5.94 5.83
C ASN A 29 11.07 -5.11 4.82
N LEU A 30 10.75 -5.23 3.54
CA LEU A 30 11.43 -4.58 2.42
C LEU A 30 11.49 -3.04 2.59
N SER A 31 10.54 -2.49 3.35
CA SER A 31 10.52 -1.10 3.79
C SER A 31 11.72 -0.72 4.67
N ARG A 32 12.24 -1.63 5.51
CA ARG A 32 13.43 -1.39 6.36
C ARG A 32 14.74 -1.43 5.57
N ALA A 33 14.78 -2.13 4.43
CA ALA A 33 15.97 -2.16 3.56
C ALA A 33 16.23 -0.80 2.90
N PHE A 34 15.18 -0.03 2.60
CA PHE A 34 15.28 1.35 2.08
C PHE A 34 16.00 2.29 3.06
N TRP A 35 15.80 2.09 4.36
CA TRP A 35 16.45 2.89 5.40
C TRP A 35 17.97 2.74 5.45
N LEU A 36 18.54 1.69 4.84
CA LEU A 36 19.98 1.50 4.75
C LEU A 36 20.59 2.24 3.54
N ALA A 37 19.85 2.43 2.46
CA ALA A 37 20.38 3.06 1.24
C ALA A 37 20.70 4.55 1.44
N VAL A 38 19.84 5.28 2.15
CA VAL A 38 19.98 6.72 2.42
C VAL A 38 21.24 7.07 3.23
N PRO A 39 21.48 6.51 4.43
CA PRO A 39 22.68 6.84 5.20
C PRO A 39 23.96 6.42 4.47
N LEU A 40 23.90 5.35 3.67
CA LEU A 40 25.03 4.91 2.87
C LEU A 40 25.36 5.92 1.75
N LEU A 41 24.34 6.46 1.08
CA LEU A 41 24.48 7.51 0.08
C LEU A 41 25.06 8.79 0.70
N VAL A 42 24.49 9.24 1.81
CA VAL A 42 24.91 10.48 2.50
C VAL A 42 26.35 10.35 3.01
N THR A 43 26.71 9.20 3.58
CA THR A 43 28.08 8.93 4.05
C THR A 43 29.06 8.88 2.88
N GLY A 44 28.70 8.21 1.78
CA GLY A 44 29.51 8.19 0.57
C GLY A 44 29.73 9.59 0.01
N LEU A 45 28.69 10.43 -0.02
CA LEU A 45 28.77 11.80 -0.51
C LEU A 45 29.65 12.69 0.37
N ALA A 46 29.56 12.54 1.70
CA ALA A 46 30.43 13.24 2.64
C ALA A 46 31.91 12.87 2.45
N PHE A 47 32.21 11.57 2.26
CA PHE A 47 33.57 11.09 1.98
C PHE A 47 34.08 11.54 0.61
N PHE A 48 33.20 11.66 -0.37
CA PHE A 48 33.55 12.20 -1.69
C PHE A 48 33.94 13.67 -1.62
N VAL A 49 33.17 14.48 -0.87
CA VAL A 49 33.43 15.92 -0.67
C VAL A 49 34.70 16.16 0.16
N ALA A 50 35.06 15.25 1.07
CA ALA A 50 36.28 15.35 1.87
C ALA A 50 37.57 15.33 1.02
N GLY A 51 37.51 14.84 -0.22
CA GLY A 51 38.59 15.00 -1.21
C GLY A 51 39.84 14.15 -1.00
N GLU A 52 39.92 13.35 0.08
CA GLU A 52 41.05 12.44 0.29
C GLU A 52 40.98 11.23 -0.65
N GLU A 53 42.12 10.86 -1.25
CA GLU A 53 42.16 9.85 -2.32
C GLU A 53 41.62 8.48 -1.91
N TRP A 54 41.84 8.06 -0.66
CA TRP A 54 41.31 6.81 -0.13
C TRP A 54 39.81 6.92 0.21
N LEU A 55 39.36 8.07 0.73
CA LEU A 55 37.94 8.34 1.02
C LEU A 55 37.12 8.35 -0.27
N ILE A 56 37.66 8.87 -1.37
CA ILE A 56 36.99 8.87 -2.68
C ILE A 56 36.72 7.43 -3.15
N ARG A 57 37.69 6.51 -2.99
CA ARG A 57 37.49 5.10 -3.38
C ARG A 57 36.40 4.43 -2.53
N VAL A 58 36.38 4.70 -1.23
CA VAL A 58 35.34 4.21 -0.31
C VAL A 58 33.98 4.83 -0.65
N ALA A 59 33.94 6.13 -0.93
CA ALA A 59 32.74 6.87 -1.31
C ALA A 59 32.06 6.27 -2.54
N VAL A 60 32.83 5.96 -3.60
CA VAL A 60 32.30 5.33 -4.81
C VAL A 60 31.64 3.99 -4.48
N VAL A 61 32.28 3.15 -3.65
CA VAL A 61 31.70 1.87 -3.23
C VAL A 61 30.40 2.06 -2.46
N LEU A 62 30.34 3.02 -1.52
CA LEU A 62 29.14 3.32 -0.73
C LEU A 62 27.99 3.83 -1.61
N ILE A 63 28.28 4.71 -2.57
CA ILE A 63 27.29 5.26 -3.52
C ILE A 63 26.75 4.15 -4.42
N VAL A 64 27.62 3.30 -4.98
CA VAL A 64 27.21 2.16 -5.83
C VAL A 64 26.38 1.16 -5.03
N LEU A 65 26.79 0.82 -3.81
CA LEU A 65 26.04 -0.09 -2.95
C LEU A 65 24.66 0.49 -2.61
N SER A 66 24.57 1.80 -2.35
CA SER A 66 23.29 2.49 -2.13
C SER A 66 22.38 2.41 -3.37
N MET A 67 22.94 2.62 -4.56
CA MET A 67 22.22 2.49 -5.82
C MET A 67 21.62 1.09 -5.99
N VAL A 68 22.40 0.04 -5.74
CA VAL A 68 21.94 -1.36 -5.85
C VAL A 68 20.80 -1.66 -4.88
N VAL A 69 20.93 -1.24 -3.62
CA VAL A 69 19.87 -1.42 -2.61
C VAL A 69 18.60 -0.65 -2.99
N SER A 70 18.74 0.58 -3.47
CA SER A 70 17.63 1.40 -3.95
C SER A 70 16.93 0.75 -5.15
N TYR A 71 17.69 0.22 -6.11
CA TYR A 71 17.15 -0.45 -7.29
C TYR A 71 16.36 -1.71 -6.93
N MET A 72 16.90 -2.54 -6.02
CA MET A 72 16.22 -3.73 -5.54
C MET A 72 14.90 -3.39 -4.81
N HIS A 73 14.88 -2.27 -4.09
CA HIS A 73 13.67 -1.75 -3.45
C HIS A 73 12.62 -1.29 -4.48
N LEU A 74 13.05 -0.52 -5.49
CA LEU A 74 12.19 -0.07 -6.58
C LEU A 74 11.51 -1.25 -7.29
N MET A 75 12.28 -2.30 -7.61
CA MET A 75 11.76 -3.51 -8.26
C MET A 75 10.74 -4.23 -7.40
N ALA A 76 10.99 -4.36 -6.09
CA ALA A 76 10.09 -5.05 -5.21
C ALA A 76 8.81 -4.22 -4.90
N HIS A 77 8.88 -2.88 -5.01
CA HIS A 77 7.69 -2.03 -5.00
C HIS A 77 6.85 -2.20 -6.27
N PHE A 78 7.48 -2.28 -7.44
CA PHE A 78 6.77 -2.57 -8.69
C PHE A 78 6.11 -3.95 -8.68
N ALA A 79 6.78 -4.98 -8.15
CA ALA A 79 6.19 -6.30 -7.99
C ALA A 79 4.91 -6.25 -7.12
N ALA A 80 4.92 -5.45 -6.05
CA ALA A 80 3.74 -5.25 -5.20
C ALA A 80 2.62 -4.46 -5.90
N LEU A 81 2.96 -3.50 -6.76
CA LEU A 81 2.01 -2.67 -7.50
C LEU A 81 1.39 -3.38 -8.72
N ALA A 82 2.10 -4.35 -9.31
CA ALA A 82 1.66 -5.09 -10.49
C ALA A 82 0.34 -5.87 -10.27
N HIS A 83 -0.03 -6.13 -9.02
CA HIS A 83 -1.29 -6.81 -8.67
C HIS A 83 -2.51 -5.88 -8.59
N ARG A 84 -2.34 -4.56 -8.80
CA ARG A 84 -3.47 -3.60 -8.73
C ARG A 84 -4.12 -3.42 -10.10
N PRO A 85 -5.44 -3.68 -10.23
CA PRO A 85 -6.14 -3.67 -11.52
C PRO A 85 -6.35 -2.27 -12.13
N THR A 86 -6.10 -1.20 -11.39
CA THR A 86 -6.37 0.19 -11.81
C THR A 86 -5.15 0.93 -12.36
N LEU A 87 -3.98 0.29 -12.39
CA LEU A 87 -2.74 0.90 -12.85
C LEU A 87 -2.31 0.27 -14.18
N LEU A 88 -1.86 1.10 -15.12
CA LEU A 88 -1.27 0.67 -16.40
C LEU A 88 0.12 0.05 -16.12
N PRO A 89 0.26 -1.29 -16.07
CA PRO A 89 1.47 -1.93 -15.55
C PRO A 89 2.69 -1.69 -16.46
N ASP A 90 2.43 -1.55 -17.76
CA ASP A 90 3.40 -1.24 -18.81
C ASP A 90 4.01 0.15 -18.64
N GLN A 91 3.20 1.17 -18.35
CA GLN A 91 3.68 2.53 -18.15
C GLN A 91 4.49 2.67 -16.87
N MET A 92 4.06 2.02 -15.78
CA MET A 92 4.81 2.01 -14.52
C MET A 92 6.17 1.35 -14.67
N PHE A 93 6.22 0.24 -15.41
CA PHE A 93 7.47 -0.43 -15.74
C PHE A 93 8.36 0.48 -16.60
N ALA A 94 7.83 1.08 -17.66
CA ALA A 94 8.59 1.97 -18.53
C ALA A 94 9.19 3.16 -17.78
N TRP A 95 8.39 3.89 -16.98
CA TRP A 95 8.88 5.02 -16.18
C TRP A 95 9.82 4.59 -15.06
N GLY A 96 9.60 3.40 -14.49
CA GLY A 96 10.46 2.81 -13.47
C GLY A 96 11.89 2.57 -13.93
N TRP A 97 12.08 2.21 -15.20
CA TRP A 97 13.39 2.06 -15.80
C TRP A 97 13.92 3.38 -16.35
N LEU A 98 13.08 4.13 -17.07
CA LEU A 98 13.53 5.31 -17.81
C LEU A 98 13.98 6.46 -16.89
N ALA A 99 13.27 6.73 -15.79
CA ALA A 99 13.58 7.87 -14.94
C ALA A 99 14.96 7.75 -14.22
N PRO A 100 15.33 6.61 -13.60
CA PRO A 100 16.66 6.45 -13.01
C PRO A 100 17.80 6.56 -14.04
N TYR A 101 17.66 5.95 -15.22
CA TYR A 101 18.69 6.03 -16.26
C TYR A 101 18.81 7.43 -16.86
N ALA A 102 17.70 8.13 -17.07
CA ALA A 102 17.72 9.52 -17.49
C ALA A 102 18.45 10.41 -16.48
N GLY A 103 18.16 10.24 -15.18
CA GLY A 103 18.85 10.95 -14.10
C GLY A 103 20.36 10.67 -14.09
N MET A 104 20.77 9.41 -14.24
CA MET A 104 22.18 9.01 -14.32
C MET A 104 22.86 9.65 -15.54
N PHE A 105 22.21 9.61 -16.71
CA PHE A 105 22.74 10.17 -17.94
C PHE A 105 22.95 11.69 -17.84
N ILE A 106 21.94 12.40 -17.30
CA ILE A 106 22.03 13.84 -17.04
C ILE A 106 23.16 14.13 -16.06
N GLY A 107 23.27 13.38 -14.96
CA GLY A 107 24.32 13.56 -13.96
C GLY A 107 25.73 13.37 -14.52
N VAL A 108 25.96 12.32 -15.31
CA VAL A 108 27.24 12.07 -15.97
C VAL A 108 27.56 13.19 -16.97
N PHE A 109 26.58 13.60 -17.78
CA PHE A 109 26.75 14.66 -18.77
C PHE A 109 27.12 15.99 -18.12
N VAL A 110 26.38 16.40 -17.07
CA VAL A 110 26.67 17.61 -16.29
C VAL A 110 28.06 17.52 -15.63
N GLY A 111 28.43 16.36 -15.09
CA GLY A 111 29.75 16.14 -14.50
C GLY A 111 30.90 16.31 -15.50
N ILE A 112 30.75 15.78 -16.72
CA ILE A 112 31.74 15.95 -17.80
C ILE A 112 31.84 17.42 -18.21
N LEU A 113 30.71 18.11 -18.37
CA LEU A 113 30.69 19.53 -18.73
C LEU A 113 31.37 20.39 -17.66
N LEU A 114 31.06 20.18 -16.38
CA LEU A 114 31.69 20.91 -15.28
C LEU A 114 33.19 20.65 -15.21
N ARG A 115 33.63 19.40 -15.44
CA ARG A 115 35.04 19.06 -15.52
C ARG A 115 35.73 19.77 -16.68
N SER A 116 35.06 19.93 -17.83
CA SER A 116 35.57 20.66 -18.99
C SER A 116 35.64 22.18 -18.76
N ALA A 117 34.77 22.73 -17.90
CA ALA A 117 34.74 24.14 -17.53
C ALA A 117 35.82 24.55 -16.50
N GLY A 118 36.51 23.58 -15.88
CA GLY A 118 37.61 23.81 -14.95
C GLY A 118 37.36 23.25 -13.54
N GLY A 119 38.45 23.01 -12.82
CA GLY A 119 38.42 22.43 -11.46
C GLY A 119 37.69 23.30 -10.44
N GLU A 120 37.76 24.63 -10.56
CA GLU A 120 37.09 25.56 -9.63
C GLU A 120 35.56 25.47 -9.71
N ALA A 121 35.00 25.40 -10.93
CA ALA A 121 33.57 25.20 -11.13
C ALA A 121 33.09 23.87 -10.55
N THR A 122 33.89 22.82 -10.70
CA THR A 122 33.60 21.49 -10.13
C THR A 122 33.60 21.52 -8.61
N ASN A 123 34.59 22.17 -7.99
CA ASN A 123 34.73 22.28 -6.54
C ASN A 123 33.61 23.12 -5.90
N LEU A 124 33.09 24.13 -6.59
CA LEU A 124 31.95 24.91 -6.12
C LEU A 124 30.62 24.15 -6.28
N PHE A 125 30.44 23.44 -7.40
CA PHE A 125 29.19 22.74 -7.71
C PHE A 125 28.95 21.50 -6.85
N LEU A 126 29.97 20.67 -6.64
CA LEU A 126 29.88 19.40 -5.90
C LEU A 126 29.18 19.51 -4.54
N PRO A 127 29.60 20.40 -3.62
CA PRO A 127 29.00 20.49 -2.29
C PRO A 127 27.57 21.05 -2.33
N ILE A 128 27.27 21.95 -3.28
CA ILE A 128 25.92 22.50 -3.46
C ILE A 128 24.97 21.40 -3.96
N ALA A 129 25.36 20.67 -5.00
CA ALA A 129 24.60 19.55 -5.52
C ALA A 129 24.39 18.47 -4.46
N ALA A 130 25.42 18.19 -3.65
CA ALA A 130 25.34 17.27 -2.54
C ALA A 130 24.35 17.72 -1.46
N GLY A 131 24.40 19.00 -1.07
CA GLY A 131 23.48 19.58 -0.09
C GLY A 131 22.02 19.55 -0.58
N VAL A 132 21.78 19.92 -1.84
CA VAL A 132 20.44 19.85 -2.46
C VAL A 132 19.92 18.42 -2.47
N LEU A 133 20.75 17.44 -2.85
CA LEU A 133 20.38 16.02 -2.84
C LEU A 133 19.97 15.57 -1.43
N VAL A 134 20.73 15.94 -0.40
CA VAL A 134 20.40 15.61 1.01
C VAL A 134 19.06 16.23 1.40
N VAL A 135 18.80 17.49 1.07
CA VAL A 135 17.53 18.16 1.37
C VAL A 135 16.36 17.49 0.65
N VAL A 136 16.51 17.15 -0.63
CA VAL A 136 15.49 16.43 -1.42
C VAL A 136 15.20 15.07 -0.81
N VAL A 137 16.23 14.33 -0.40
CA VAL A 137 16.07 13.02 0.26
C VAL A 137 15.32 13.17 1.59
N ILE A 138 15.67 14.15 2.43
CA ILE A 138 14.98 14.42 3.70
C ILE A 138 13.51 14.80 3.46
N ALA A 139 13.25 15.68 2.49
CA ALA A 139 11.89 16.10 2.13
C ALA A 139 11.05 14.92 1.62
N SER A 140 11.63 14.06 0.78
CA SER A 140 10.99 12.83 0.31
C SER A 140 10.68 11.89 1.46
N MET A 141 11.61 11.70 2.41
CA MET A 141 11.35 10.89 3.62
C MET A 141 10.17 11.42 4.44
N ARG A 142 10.11 12.73 4.69
CA ARG A 142 8.99 13.37 5.40
C ARG A 142 7.66 13.17 4.68
N SER A 143 7.65 13.22 3.34
CA SER A 143 6.43 13.00 2.56
C SER A 143 5.87 11.58 2.72
N ILE A 144 6.75 10.58 2.79
CA ILE A 144 6.35 9.17 2.98
C ILE A 144 5.70 8.98 4.35
N GLU A 145 6.27 9.57 5.39
CA GLU A 145 5.72 9.53 6.75
C GLU A 145 4.32 10.17 6.81
N VAL A 146 4.14 11.33 6.16
CA VAL A 146 2.86 12.03 6.10
C VAL A 146 1.79 11.20 5.37
N ILE A 147 2.14 10.57 4.25
CA ILE A 147 1.22 9.70 3.49
C ILE A 147 0.85 8.47 4.33
N ALA A 148 1.82 7.85 5.00
CA ALA A 148 1.59 6.70 5.86
C ALA A 148 0.70 7.06 7.06
N ALA A 149 0.91 8.24 7.67
CA ALA A 149 0.08 8.75 8.76
C ALA A 149 -1.36 9.01 8.31
N HIS A 150 -1.57 9.64 7.14
CA HIS A 150 -2.91 9.86 6.58
C HIS A 150 -3.63 8.55 6.30
N LYS A 151 -2.94 7.53 5.78
CA LYS A 151 -3.54 6.21 5.54
C LYS A 151 -4.00 5.56 6.85
N ARG A 152 -3.18 5.63 7.91
CA ARG A 152 -3.52 5.11 9.24
C ARG A 152 -4.70 5.87 9.85
N ASP A 153 -4.73 7.20 9.73
CA ASP A 153 -5.86 8.02 10.19
C ASP A 153 -7.14 7.65 9.45
N HIS A 154 -7.08 7.48 8.12
CA HIS A 154 -8.23 7.08 7.32
C HIS A 154 -8.73 5.67 7.65
N GLU A 155 -7.83 4.73 7.94
CA GLU A 155 -8.18 3.37 8.41
C GLU A 155 -8.79 3.42 9.82
N ALA A 156 -8.22 4.21 10.73
CA ALA A 156 -8.74 4.41 12.09
C ALA A 156 -10.13 5.06 12.08
N ARG A 157 -10.35 6.09 11.25
CA ARG A 157 -11.66 6.73 11.07
C ARG A 157 -12.68 5.75 10.48
N ARG A 158 -12.29 4.91 9.52
CA ARG A 158 -13.17 3.85 8.98
C ARG A 158 -13.52 2.81 10.04
N ALA A 159 -12.55 2.36 10.83
CA ALA A 159 -12.80 1.43 11.93
C ALA A 159 -13.69 2.04 13.01
N ALA A 160 -13.49 3.32 13.34
CA ALA A 160 -14.34 4.05 14.27
C ALA A 160 -15.76 4.24 13.72
N ALA A 161 -15.92 4.58 12.44
CA ALA A 161 -17.23 4.67 11.80
C ALA A 161 -17.97 3.32 11.80
N ALA A 162 -17.26 2.22 11.49
CA ALA A 162 -17.81 0.87 11.56
C ALA A 162 -18.13 0.39 12.98
N ALA A 163 -17.52 0.98 14.02
CA ALA A 163 -17.81 0.69 15.41
C ALA A 163 -18.97 1.55 15.97
N VAL A 164 -19.26 2.69 15.34
CA VAL A 164 -20.40 3.57 15.66
C VAL A 164 -21.65 3.17 14.87
N GLU A 165 -21.49 2.54 13.70
CA GLU A 165 -22.50 1.64 13.15
C GLU A 165 -22.62 0.44 14.09
N GLU A 166 -23.33 0.61 15.22
CA GLU A 166 -24.08 -0.53 15.75
C GLU A 166 -24.91 -1.06 14.58
N PRO A 167 -24.95 -2.39 14.35
CA PRO A 167 -25.89 -2.93 13.38
C PRO A 167 -27.24 -2.43 13.85
N VAL A 168 -27.83 -1.48 13.12
CA VAL A 168 -29.25 -1.16 13.30
C VAL A 168 -29.91 -2.52 13.31
N ASP A 169 -30.57 -2.82 14.42
CA ASP A 169 -31.12 -4.14 14.74
C ASP A 169 -32.35 -4.39 13.84
N ILE A 170 -32.11 -4.37 12.53
CA ILE A 170 -33.05 -4.65 11.45
C ILE A 170 -33.58 -6.07 11.65
N GLU A 171 -32.78 -6.98 12.22
CA GLU A 171 -33.24 -8.32 12.61
C GLU A 171 -34.36 -8.27 13.66
N VAL A 172 -34.25 -7.41 14.67
CA VAL A 172 -35.28 -7.29 15.72
C VAL A 172 -36.50 -6.48 15.26
N GLN A 173 -36.34 -5.42 14.45
CA GLN A 173 -37.48 -4.63 13.96
C GLN A 173 -38.20 -5.23 12.73
N MET A 174 -37.50 -5.97 11.86
CA MET A 174 -38.09 -6.60 10.67
C MET A 174 -38.52 -8.05 10.89
N GLY A 175 -38.36 -8.59 12.11
CA GLY A 175 -38.75 -9.97 12.43
C GLY A 175 -40.20 -10.29 12.04
N ASP A 176 -41.11 -9.35 12.34
CA ASP A 176 -42.53 -9.43 12.02
C ASP A 176 -42.79 -9.24 10.52
N VAL A 177 -42.14 -8.26 9.89
CA VAL A 177 -42.25 -8.02 8.43
C VAL A 177 -41.79 -9.24 7.63
N PHE A 178 -40.69 -9.88 8.04
CA PHE A 178 -40.18 -11.08 7.38
C PHE A 178 -41.04 -12.31 7.66
N ALA A 179 -41.71 -12.37 8.82
CA ALA A 179 -42.68 -13.41 9.14
C ALA A 179 -43.93 -13.28 8.25
N ASP A 180 -44.45 -12.07 8.07
CA ASP A 180 -45.57 -11.76 7.18
C ASP A 180 -45.30 -12.14 5.72
N LEU A 181 -44.05 -12.00 5.28
CA LEU A 181 -43.58 -12.43 3.96
C LEU A 181 -43.35 -13.95 3.85
N GLY A 182 -43.50 -14.71 4.94
CA GLY A 182 -43.30 -16.16 4.97
C GLY A 182 -41.85 -16.59 4.72
N LEU A 183 -40.87 -15.76 5.11
CA LEU A 183 -39.45 -16.09 4.97
C LEU A 183 -39.02 -17.15 5.98
N SER A 184 -38.28 -18.16 5.52
CA SER A 184 -37.63 -19.15 6.38
C SER A 184 -36.47 -18.53 7.16
N LEU A 185 -36.04 -19.16 8.26
CA LEU A 185 -34.90 -18.71 9.07
C LEU A 185 -33.70 -18.28 8.20
N ARG A 186 -33.29 -19.13 7.25
CA ARG A 186 -32.14 -18.83 6.40
C ARG A 186 -32.38 -17.71 5.38
N GLU A 187 -33.63 -17.53 4.95
CA GLU A 187 -34.02 -16.40 4.10
C GLU A 187 -34.08 -15.09 4.89
N LYS A 188 -34.40 -15.12 6.19
CA LYS A 188 -34.36 -13.95 7.07
C LYS A 188 -32.94 -13.42 7.24
N ASP A 189 -31.96 -14.30 7.49
CA ASP A 189 -30.54 -13.94 7.56
C ASP A 189 -30.09 -13.19 6.29
N VAL A 190 -30.48 -13.72 5.12
CA VAL A 190 -30.12 -13.14 3.81
C VAL A 190 -30.88 -11.83 3.58
N ALA A 191 -32.16 -11.75 3.95
CA ALA A 191 -33.00 -10.56 3.80
C ALA A 191 -32.51 -9.39 4.67
N ALA A 192 -32.09 -9.64 5.91
CA ALA A 192 -31.52 -8.62 6.79
C ALA A 192 -30.28 -7.97 6.16
N LEU A 193 -29.37 -8.78 5.61
CA LEU A 193 -28.17 -8.28 4.95
C LEU A 193 -28.47 -7.59 3.60
N LEU A 194 -29.53 -7.99 2.90
CA LEU A 194 -30.01 -7.27 1.71
C LEU A 194 -30.52 -5.86 2.07
N MET A 195 -31.26 -5.73 3.16
CA MET A 195 -31.76 -4.44 3.68
C MET A 195 -30.63 -3.49 4.07
N GLN A 196 -29.51 -4.02 4.58
CA GLN A 196 -28.30 -3.25 4.89
C GLN A 196 -27.50 -2.82 3.65
N GLY A 197 -27.96 -3.15 2.45
CA GLY A 197 -27.29 -2.72 1.22
C GLY A 197 -26.11 -3.61 0.81
N HIS A 198 -25.86 -4.75 1.46
CA HIS A 198 -24.79 -5.67 1.05
C HIS A 198 -25.04 -6.30 -0.33
N SER A 199 -23.95 -6.61 -1.05
CA SER A 199 -24.00 -7.36 -2.31
C SER A 199 -24.10 -8.87 -2.03
N GLN A 200 -24.62 -9.65 -2.98
CA GLN A 200 -24.75 -11.11 -2.83
C GLN A 200 -23.40 -11.79 -2.53
N ALA A 201 -22.31 -11.27 -3.10
CA ALA A 201 -20.95 -11.73 -2.81
C ALA A 201 -20.50 -11.38 -1.38
N ALA A 202 -20.83 -10.19 -0.88
CA ALA A 202 -20.53 -9.81 0.50
C ALA A 202 -21.34 -10.66 1.50
N ILE A 203 -22.62 -10.91 1.22
CA ILE A 203 -23.49 -11.78 2.01
C ILE A 203 -22.94 -13.20 2.09
N ALA A 204 -22.47 -13.74 0.96
CA ALA A 204 -21.86 -15.07 0.91
C ALA A 204 -20.64 -15.19 1.84
N GLY A 205 -19.81 -14.15 1.87
CA GLY A 205 -18.66 -14.07 2.77
C GLY A 205 -19.06 -14.01 4.25
N GLN A 206 -20.07 -13.21 4.60
CA GLN A 206 -20.52 -13.07 5.99
C GLN A 206 -21.24 -14.32 6.52
N LEU A 207 -22.02 -14.99 5.67
CA LEU A 207 -22.78 -16.19 6.05
C LEU A 207 -21.99 -17.50 5.85
N PHE A 208 -20.71 -17.42 5.43
CA PHE A 208 -19.82 -18.55 5.14
C PHE A 208 -20.42 -19.60 4.19
N VAL A 209 -21.07 -19.14 3.11
CA VAL A 209 -21.71 -20.00 2.10
C VAL A 209 -21.29 -19.60 0.68
N ALA A 210 -21.50 -20.47 -0.30
CA ALA A 210 -21.25 -20.16 -1.69
C ALA A 210 -22.19 -19.07 -2.23
N ALA A 211 -21.70 -18.21 -3.13
CA ALA A 211 -22.51 -17.15 -3.76
C ALA A 211 -23.72 -17.72 -4.54
N SER A 212 -23.61 -18.91 -5.13
CA SER A 212 -24.72 -19.61 -5.78
C SER A 212 -25.87 -19.93 -4.81
N THR A 213 -25.55 -20.28 -3.56
CA THR A 213 -26.52 -20.55 -2.50
C THR A 213 -27.27 -19.27 -2.12
N VAL A 214 -26.54 -18.16 -1.94
CA VAL A 214 -27.14 -16.84 -1.68
C VAL A 214 -28.07 -16.42 -2.83
N ASN A 215 -27.65 -16.58 -4.09
CA ASN A 215 -28.49 -16.25 -5.25
C ASN A 215 -29.80 -17.03 -5.27
N THR A 216 -29.77 -18.28 -4.82
CA THR A 216 -30.97 -19.12 -4.71
C THR A 216 -31.92 -18.59 -3.63
N HIS A 217 -31.39 -18.25 -2.44
CA HIS A 217 -32.19 -17.63 -1.38
C HIS A 217 -32.77 -16.28 -1.81
N VAL A 218 -32.00 -15.42 -2.49
CA VAL A 218 -32.47 -14.12 -2.99
C VAL A 218 -33.63 -14.29 -3.98
N LYS A 219 -33.54 -15.24 -4.91
CA LYS A 219 -34.64 -15.54 -5.84
C LYS A 219 -35.91 -15.97 -5.10
N HIS A 220 -35.76 -16.78 -4.05
CA HIS A 220 -36.90 -17.22 -3.25
C HIS A 220 -37.51 -16.07 -2.44
N ILE A 221 -36.69 -15.19 -1.86
CA ILE A 221 -37.12 -13.98 -1.16
C ILE A 221 -37.92 -13.08 -2.12
N TYR A 222 -37.36 -12.77 -3.29
CA TYR A 222 -38.04 -11.93 -4.30
C TYR A 222 -39.36 -12.53 -4.77
N ARG A 223 -39.42 -13.86 -4.95
CA ARG A 223 -40.67 -14.55 -5.26
C ARG A 223 -41.70 -14.46 -4.14
N LYS A 224 -41.29 -14.61 -2.88
CA LYS A 224 -42.19 -14.52 -1.71
C LYS A 224 -42.65 -13.08 -1.44
N ALA A 225 -41.79 -12.11 -1.71
CA ALA A 225 -42.08 -10.69 -1.58
C ALA A 225 -42.77 -10.08 -2.82
N CYS A 226 -42.92 -10.85 -3.91
CA CYS A 226 -43.49 -10.39 -5.18
C CYS A 226 -42.78 -9.15 -5.78
N VAL A 227 -41.44 -9.12 -5.69
CA VAL A 227 -40.57 -8.05 -6.21
C VAL A 227 -39.54 -8.59 -7.19
N ASN A 228 -38.97 -7.73 -8.04
CA ASN A 228 -38.01 -8.15 -9.07
C ASN A 228 -36.59 -7.58 -8.87
N SER A 229 -36.41 -6.66 -7.92
CA SER A 229 -35.13 -6.02 -7.66
C SER A 229 -34.85 -5.86 -6.17
N LYS A 230 -33.56 -5.67 -5.85
CA LYS A 230 -33.13 -5.35 -4.49
C LYS A 230 -33.76 -4.06 -3.98
N GLN A 231 -33.89 -3.05 -4.85
CA GLN A 231 -34.48 -1.77 -4.46
C GLN A 231 -35.96 -1.93 -4.15
N GLU A 232 -36.73 -2.63 -5.00
CA GLU A 232 -38.15 -2.92 -4.74
C GLU A 232 -38.35 -3.71 -3.43
N PHE A 233 -37.46 -4.65 -3.12
CA PHE A 233 -37.51 -5.38 -1.85
C PHE A 233 -37.33 -4.45 -0.65
N ILE A 234 -36.33 -3.55 -0.73
CA ILE A 234 -36.06 -2.56 0.33
C ILE A 234 -37.25 -1.63 0.52
N ASP A 235 -37.78 -1.09 -0.58
CA ASP A 235 -38.92 -0.17 -0.56
C ASP A 235 -40.18 -0.84 0.04
N LEU A 236 -40.43 -2.11 -0.29
CA LEU A 236 -41.53 -2.89 0.26
C LEU A 236 -41.39 -3.09 1.78
N CYS A 237 -40.21 -3.48 2.25
CA CYS A 237 -39.96 -3.69 3.67
C CYS A 237 -40.07 -2.39 4.47
N GLN A 238 -39.55 -1.28 3.93
CA GLN A 238 -39.68 0.05 4.54
C GLN A 238 -41.15 0.47 4.66
N LYS A 239 -41.93 0.28 3.59
CA LYS A 239 -43.37 0.58 3.59
C LYS A 239 -44.13 -0.25 4.64
N LYS A 240 -43.85 -1.56 4.73
CA LYS A 240 -44.47 -2.43 5.74
C LYS A 240 -44.09 -2.05 7.17
N LEU A 241 -42.87 -1.58 7.39
CA LEU A 241 -42.44 -1.08 8.69
C LEU A 241 -43.19 0.21 9.08
N GLU A 242 -43.37 1.13 8.13
CA GLU A 242 -44.14 2.35 8.34
C GLU A 242 -45.63 2.06 8.62
N GLU A 243 -46.22 1.09 7.91
CA GLU A 243 -47.58 0.59 8.16
C GLU A 243 -47.72 -0.04 9.56
N ALA A 244 -46.71 -0.80 10.02
CA ALA A 244 -46.69 -1.39 11.36
C ALA A 244 -46.56 -0.35 12.48
N GLN A 245 -45.86 0.78 12.22
CA GLN A 245 -45.69 1.86 13.19
C GLN A 245 -46.87 2.85 13.25
N THR A 246 -47.71 2.88 12.20
CA THR A 246 -48.88 3.80 12.11
C THR A 246 -50.20 3.16 12.52
N SER A 247 -50.24 1.85 12.80
CA SER A 247 -51.43 1.18 13.34
C SER A 247 -51.52 1.40 14.86
N PRO A 248 -52.47 2.21 15.37
CA PRO A 248 -52.62 2.46 16.81
C PRO A 248 -53.04 1.18 17.51
N SER A 249 -52.56 0.98 18.73
CA SER A 249 -53.13 0.06 19.71
C SER A 249 -54.67 0.15 19.71
N VAL A 250 -55.33 -0.89 19.21
CA VAL A 250 -56.76 -1.10 19.44
C VAL A 250 -56.90 -2.47 20.09
N GLY A 251 -57.26 -2.45 21.38
CA GLY A 251 -57.76 -3.61 22.14
C GLY A 251 -56.81 -4.15 23.18
#